data_AF-A0A923PWT2-F1
#
_entry.id   AF-A0A923PWT2-F1
#
_cell.length_a   1.000
_cell.length_b   1.000
_cell.length_c   1.000
_cell.angle_alpha   90.00
_cell.angle_beta   90.00
_cell.angle_gamma   90.00
#
_symmetry.space_group_name_H-M   'P 1'
#
loop_
_entity.id
_entity.type
_entity.pdbx_description
1 polymer ?
#
loop_
_entity_poly.entity_id
_entity_poly.type
_entity_poly.pdbx_seq_one_letter_code
_entity_poly.pdbx_strand_id
1 'polypeptide(L)'
;MLPLGIFLADAVITSVAAWLLVRADRHAGRGFLEAFLAWSWSFVALITGAGVVLGIAGGFGAAGFLALHGAVLAALALTRRRTLATDFKSLRLTGSQLREFLNTPGPARLLALGVIVILTALAVIAALAESAVVDALTYHLPRVGHWLQAGEIGIIPGPDTRLNFVAVLPDIVMAWLVGVGREGFPLLVLTQAIGGIMT
;
A
#
# COMPACT_ATOMS: atom_id res chain seq x y z
N MET A 1 18.14 5.70 -12.21
CA MET A 1 17.28 4.73 -12.92
C MET A 1 17.05 3.43 -12.13
N LEU A 2 18.01 2.91 -11.36
CA LEU A 2 17.81 1.74 -10.46
C LEU A 2 16.64 1.81 -9.46
N PRO A 3 16.32 2.96 -8.83
CA PRO A 3 15.37 2.96 -7.71
C PRO A 3 13.93 2.68 -8.13
N LEU A 4 13.47 3.30 -9.23
CA LEU A 4 12.12 3.08 -9.76
C LEU A 4 11.90 1.62 -10.18
N GLY A 5 12.93 0.95 -10.70
CA GLY A 5 12.85 -0.48 -11.05
C GLY A 5 12.64 -1.37 -9.84
N ILE A 6 13.32 -1.08 -8.71
CA ILE A 6 13.15 -1.80 -7.45
C ILE A 6 11.72 -1.63 -6.92
N PHE A 7 11.22 -0.40 -6.93
CA PHE A 7 9.85 -0.12 -6.49
C PHE A 7 8.79 -0.82 -7.33
N LEU A 8 8.90 -0.73 -8.66
CA LEU A 8 7.94 -1.38 -9.54
C LEU A 8 7.97 -2.90 -9.38
N ALA A 9 9.15 -3.48 -9.24
CA ALA A 9 9.30 -4.90 -8.95
C ALA A 9 8.64 -5.27 -7.61
N ASP A 10 8.90 -4.50 -6.56
CA ASP A 10 8.32 -4.71 -5.24
C ASP A 10 6.79 -4.57 -5.26
N ALA A 11 6.25 -3.51 -5.88
CA ALA A 11 4.82 -3.31 -6.04
C ALA A 11 4.13 -4.47 -6.75
N VAL A 12 4.75 -5.03 -7.80
CA VAL A 12 4.25 -6.23 -8.49
C VAL A 12 4.30 -7.45 -7.57
N ILE A 13 5.44 -7.68 -6.89
CA ILE A 13 5.62 -8.80 -5.97
C ILE A 13 4.58 -8.76 -4.85
N THR A 14 4.42 -7.61 -4.20
CA THR A 14 3.45 -7.39 -3.11
C THR A 14 2.02 -7.53 -3.60
N SER A 15 1.70 -7.05 -4.81
CA SER A 15 0.38 -7.21 -5.42
C SER A 15 0.03 -8.68 -5.67
N VAL A 16 0.99 -9.46 -6.18
CA VAL A 16 0.81 -10.91 -6.40
C VAL A 16 0.73 -11.66 -5.07
N ALA A 17 1.58 -11.32 -4.10
CA ALA A 17 1.54 -11.91 -2.76
C ALA A 17 0.19 -11.64 -2.07
N ALA A 18 -0.30 -10.41 -2.13
CA ALA A 18 -1.62 -10.02 -1.63
C ALA A 18 -2.73 -10.85 -2.28
N TRP A 19 -2.67 -11.05 -3.61
CA TRP A 19 -3.63 -11.91 -4.30
C TRP A 19 -3.59 -13.35 -3.77
N LEU A 20 -2.39 -13.93 -3.63
CA LEU A 20 -2.24 -15.29 -3.12
C LEU A 20 -2.73 -15.45 -1.66
N LEU A 21 -2.60 -14.41 -0.83
CA LEU A 21 -3.18 -14.37 0.52
C LEU A 21 -4.71 -14.40 0.49
N VAL A 22 -5.34 -13.55 -0.33
CA VAL A 22 -6.81 -13.55 -0.50
C VAL A 22 -7.32 -14.93 -0.93
N ARG A 23 -6.55 -15.64 -1.76
CA ARG A 23 -6.88 -17.00 -2.19
C ARG A 23 -6.63 -18.05 -1.09
N ALA A 24 -5.70 -17.81 -0.18
CA ALA A 24 -5.50 -18.65 1.00
C ALA A 24 -6.69 -18.57 1.97
N ASP A 25 -7.20 -17.36 2.22
CA ASP A 25 -8.29 -17.12 3.17
C ASP A 25 -9.69 -17.37 2.58
N ARG A 26 -9.78 -17.85 1.34
CA ARG A 26 -11.05 -18.15 0.63
C ARG A 26 -12.02 -16.96 0.52
N HIS A 27 -11.54 -15.73 0.71
CA HIS A 27 -12.37 -14.52 0.67
C HIS A 27 -12.79 -14.15 -0.78
N ALA A 28 -12.06 -14.59 -1.80
CA ALA A 28 -12.39 -14.33 -3.20
C ALA A 28 -13.50 -15.25 -3.78
N GLY A 29 -14.46 -15.67 -2.95
CA GLY A 29 -15.57 -16.55 -3.33
C GLY A 29 -16.90 -15.85 -3.63
N ARG A 30 -17.10 -14.60 -3.22
CA ARG A 30 -18.44 -13.96 -3.24
C ARG A 30 -18.57 -12.68 -4.08
N GLY A 31 -17.58 -12.39 -4.93
CA GLY A 31 -17.69 -11.42 -6.04
C GLY A 31 -16.43 -10.58 -6.25
N PHE A 32 -16.40 -9.78 -7.32
CA PHE A 32 -15.22 -8.96 -7.64
C PHE A 32 -14.96 -7.87 -6.60
N LEU A 33 -16.00 -7.26 -6.02
CA LEU A 33 -15.86 -6.17 -5.06
C LEU A 33 -15.20 -6.66 -3.76
N GLU A 34 -15.67 -7.78 -3.23
CA GLU A 34 -15.08 -8.39 -2.03
C GLU A 34 -13.66 -8.87 -2.30
N ALA A 35 -13.41 -9.47 -3.46
CA ALA A 35 -12.06 -9.86 -3.88
C ALA A 35 -11.12 -8.65 -3.96
N PHE A 36 -11.61 -7.52 -4.49
CA PHE A 36 -10.86 -6.27 -4.60
C PHE A 36 -10.59 -5.63 -3.23
N LEU A 37 -11.58 -5.62 -2.33
CA LEU A 37 -11.40 -5.12 -0.96
C LEU A 37 -10.41 -6.00 -0.19
N ALA A 38 -10.58 -7.31 -0.23
CA ALA A 38 -9.66 -8.25 0.41
C ALA A 38 -8.23 -8.12 -0.13
N TRP A 39 -8.10 -7.93 -1.45
CA TRP A 39 -6.80 -7.71 -2.08
C TRP A 39 -6.17 -6.39 -1.64
N SER A 40 -6.93 -5.28 -1.65
CA SER A 40 -6.47 -3.97 -1.19
C SER A 40 -6.01 -4.00 0.27
N TRP A 41 -6.80 -4.61 1.15
CA TRP A 41 -6.44 -4.76 2.56
C TRP A 41 -5.22 -5.67 2.76
N SER A 42 -5.13 -6.78 2.03
CA SER A 42 -3.96 -7.67 2.09
C SER A 42 -2.70 -6.97 1.60
N PHE A 43 -2.81 -6.12 0.58
CA PHE A 43 -1.70 -5.33 0.05
C PHE A 43 -1.17 -4.34 1.08
N VAL A 44 -2.07 -3.56 1.71
CA VAL A 44 -1.70 -2.63 2.78
C VAL A 44 -1.17 -3.36 4.02
N ALA A 45 -1.77 -4.48 4.40
CA ALA A 45 -1.32 -5.30 5.52
C ALA A 45 0.09 -5.87 5.30
N LEU A 46 0.41 -6.30 4.07
CA LEU A 46 1.76 -6.75 3.73
C LEU A 46 2.78 -5.63 3.86
N ILE A 47 2.51 -4.45 3.28
CA ILE A 47 3.42 -3.30 3.37
C ILE A 47 3.64 -2.89 4.82
N THR A 48 2.56 -2.74 5.58
CA THR A 48 2.62 -2.28 6.96
C THR A 48 3.28 -3.30 7.87
N GLY A 49 2.91 -4.58 7.76
CA GLY A 49 3.54 -5.67 8.51
C GLY A 49 5.03 -5.82 8.19
N ALA A 50 5.40 -5.72 6.90
CA ALA A 50 6.80 -5.72 6.48
C ALA A 50 7.57 -4.54 7.07
N GLY A 51 6.99 -3.33 7.05
CA GLY A 51 7.63 -2.14 7.60
C GLY A 51 7.84 -2.22 9.11
N VAL A 52 6.91 -2.81 9.86
CA VAL A 52 7.10 -3.06 11.30
C VAL A 52 8.25 -4.05 11.53
N VAL A 53 8.26 -5.19 10.82
CA VAL A 53 9.31 -6.22 10.96
C VAL A 53 10.68 -5.65 10.61
N LEU A 54 10.80 -4.96 9.48
CA LEU A 54 12.04 -4.36 9.02
C LEU A 54 12.48 -3.20 9.89
N GLY A 55 11.54 -2.42 10.41
CA GLY A 55 11.77 -1.33 11.34
C GLY A 55 12.41 -1.81 12.65
N ILE A 56 12.00 -2.97 13.15
CA ILE A 56 12.59 -3.59 14.35
C ILE A 56 13.91 -4.29 14.02
N ALA A 57 14.03 -4.89 12.84
CA ALA A 57 15.20 -5.68 12.45
C ALA A 57 16.37 -4.87 11.87
N GLY A 58 16.24 -3.55 11.72
CA GLY A 58 17.28 -2.70 11.12
C GLY A 58 17.41 -2.82 9.60
N GLY A 59 16.36 -3.31 8.92
CA GLY A 59 16.30 -3.51 7.47
C GLY A 59 15.36 -2.56 6.74
N PHE A 60 14.98 -1.45 7.37
CA PHE A 60 13.93 -0.56 6.88
C PHE A 60 14.39 0.26 5.67
N GLY A 61 13.83 -0.04 4.50
CA GLY A 61 14.15 0.62 3.25
C GLY A 61 13.78 -0.22 2.04
N ALA A 62 13.91 0.34 0.83
CA ALA A 62 13.42 -0.29 -0.40
C ALA A 62 13.94 -1.71 -0.64
N ALA A 63 15.23 -1.96 -0.36
CA ALA A 63 15.83 -3.29 -0.51
C ALA A 63 15.26 -4.29 0.51
N GLY A 64 15.04 -3.85 1.76
CA GLY A 64 14.45 -4.69 2.79
C GLY A 64 13.00 -5.06 2.49
N PHE A 65 12.20 -4.08 2.03
CA PHE A 65 10.82 -4.33 1.57
C PHE A 65 10.79 -5.36 0.44
N LEU A 66 11.59 -5.13 -0.61
CA LEU A 66 11.69 -6.07 -1.73
C LEU A 66 12.10 -7.48 -1.29
N ALA A 67 13.10 -7.59 -0.42
CA ALA A 67 13.56 -8.88 0.08
C ALA A 67 12.48 -9.61 0.88
N LEU A 68 11.80 -8.90 1.80
CA LEU A 68 10.79 -9.49 2.65
C LEU A 68 9.52 -9.86 1.88
N HIS A 69 9.01 -8.98 1.01
CA HIS A 69 7.87 -9.30 0.14
C HIS A 69 8.20 -10.44 -0.83
N GLY A 70 9.43 -10.46 -1.37
CA GLY A 70 9.92 -11.57 -2.19
C GLY A 70 9.93 -12.89 -1.45
N ALA A 71 10.39 -12.91 -0.19
CA ALA A 71 10.35 -14.10 0.66
C ALA A 71 8.91 -14.56 0.96
N VAL A 72 8.01 -13.62 1.26
CA VAL A 72 6.58 -13.91 1.45
C VAL A 72 5.96 -14.50 0.19
N LEU A 73 6.21 -13.90 -0.98
CA LEU A 73 5.73 -14.42 -2.26
C LEU A 73 6.27 -15.84 -2.51
N ALA A 74 7.55 -16.09 -2.28
CA ALA A 74 8.15 -17.40 -2.45
C ALA A 74 7.49 -18.44 -1.52
N ALA A 75 7.28 -18.11 -0.25
CA ALA A 75 6.60 -18.97 0.71
C ALA A 75 5.15 -19.28 0.27
N LEU A 76 4.39 -18.27 -0.16
CA LEU A 76 3.04 -18.44 -0.68
C LEU A 76 3.01 -19.28 -1.96
N ALA A 77 3.93 -19.05 -2.89
CA ALA A 77 4.03 -19.83 -4.12
C ALA A 77 4.37 -21.30 -3.83
N LEU A 78 5.27 -21.57 -2.89
CA LEU A 78 5.66 -22.93 -2.50
C LEU A 78 4.54 -23.69 -1.80
N THR A 79 3.82 -23.03 -0.89
CA THR A 79 2.68 -23.61 -0.16
C THR A 79 1.48 -23.84 -1.08
N ARG A 80 1.26 -22.94 -2.04
CA ARG A 80 0.14 -23.01 -3.00
C ARG A 80 0.49 -23.61 -4.35
N ARG A 81 1.68 -24.20 -4.53
CA ARG A 81 2.18 -24.67 -5.84
C ARG A 81 1.21 -25.55 -6.62
N ARG A 82 0.38 -26.35 -5.93
CA ARG A 82 -0.62 -27.24 -6.54
C ARG A 82 -1.89 -26.52 -7.00
N THR A 83 -2.17 -25.32 -6.48
CA THR A 83 -3.37 -24.52 -6.77
C THR A 83 -3.06 -23.22 -7.53
N LEU A 84 -1.80 -22.95 -7.88
CA LEU A 84 -1.44 -21.72 -8.61
C LEU A 84 -2.20 -21.57 -9.93
N ALA A 85 -2.38 -22.67 -10.67
CA ALA A 85 -3.14 -22.65 -11.92
C ALA A 85 -4.61 -22.25 -11.69
N THR A 86 -5.23 -22.72 -10.59
CA THR A 86 -6.59 -22.33 -10.21
C THR A 86 -6.65 -20.89 -9.72
N ASP A 87 -5.66 -20.43 -8.95
CA ASP A 87 -5.59 -19.06 -8.44
C ASP A 87 -5.46 -18.05 -9.59
N PHE A 88 -4.71 -18.40 -10.63
CA PHE A 88 -4.56 -17.58 -11.83
C PHE A 88 -5.83 -17.57 -12.70
N LYS A 89 -6.54 -18.70 -12.81
CA LYS A 89 -7.86 -18.74 -13.45
C LYS A 89 -8.85 -17.83 -12.71
N SER A 90 -8.85 -17.86 -11.38
CA SER A 90 -9.69 -16.97 -10.57
C SER A 90 -9.37 -15.49 -10.80
N LEU A 91 -8.08 -15.13 -10.93
CA LEU A 91 -7.69 -13.75 -11.23
C LEU A 91 -8.29 -13.27 -12.56
N ARG A 92 -8.24 -14.12 -13.59
CA ARG A 92 -8.85 -13.83 -14.90
C ARG A 92 -10.37 -13.66 -14.80
N LEU A 93 -11.04 -14.50 -14.02
CA LEU A 93 -12.49 -14.41 -13.79
C LEU A 93 -12.87 -13.13 -13.04
N THR A 94 -12.12 -12.75 -12.00
CA THR A 94 -12.33 -11.47 -11.31
C THR A 94 -12.12 -10.29 -12.27
N GLY A 95 -11.12 -10.37 -13.15
CA GLY A 95 -10.89 -9.37 -14.20
C GLY A 95 -12.03 -9.28 -15.21
N SER A 96 -12.63 -10.41 -15.63
CA SER A 96 -13.78 -10.39 -16.52
C SER A 96 -15.02 -9.81 -15.84
N GLN A 97 -15.24 -10.13 -14.56
CA GLN A 97 -16.34 -9.56 -13.76
C GLN A 97 -16.21 -8.04 -13.60
N LEU A 98 -14.99 -7.55 -13.34
CA LEU A 98 -14.73 -6.11 -13.29
C LEU A 98 -15.03 -5.45 -14.64
N ARG A 99 -14.57 -6.04 -15.75
CA ARG A 99 -14.83 -5.54 -17.09
C ARG A 99 -16.33 -5.52 -17.41
N GLU A 100 -17.04 -6.59 -17.08
CA GLU A 100 -18.48 -6.71 -17.25
C GLU A 100 -19.23 -5.64 -16.43
N PHE A 101 -18.82 -5.41 -15.19
CA PHE A 101 -19.37 -4.35 -14.33
C PHE A 101 -19.16 -2.96 -14.93
N LEU A 102 -17.98 -2.67 -15.47
CA LEU A 102 -17.67 -1.38 -16.09
C LEU A 102 -18.40 -1.18 -17.43
N ASN A 103 -18.64 -2.25 -18.18
CA ASN A 103 -19.27 -2.17 -19.50
C ASN A 103 -20.80 -2.24 -19.45
N THR A 104 -21.38 -2.85 -18.41
CA THR A 104 -22.84 -2.97 -18.28
C THR A 104 -23.42 -1.68 -17.69
N PRO A 105 -24.27 -0.94 -18.42
CA PRO A 105 -24.96 0.22 -17.87
C PRO A 105 -25.97 -0.22 -16.81
N GLY A 106 -25.97 0.45 -15.66
CA GLY A 106 -26.89 0.14 -14.56
C GLY A 106 -26.67 1.02 -13.34
N PRO A 107 -27.62 1.01 -12.37
CA PRO A 107 -27.55 1.86 -11.18
C PRO A 107 -26.32 1.57 -10.31
N ALA A 108 -25.88 0.31 -10.23
CA ALA A 108 -24.69 -0.07 -9.48
C ALA A 108 -23.39 0.56 -10.04
N ARG A 109 -23.27 0.64 -11.38
CA ARG A 109 -22.14 1.31 -12.04
C ARG A 109 -22.14 2.81 -11.75
N LEU A 110 -23.31 3.46 -11.79
CA LEU A 110 -23.44 4.88 -11.47
C LEU A 110 -23.08 5.17 -10.01
N LEU A 111 -23.52 4.33 -9.08
CA LEU A 111 -23.14 4.45 -7.67
C LEU A 111 -21.64 4.28 -7.47
N ALA A 112 -21.02 3.27 -8.09
CA ALA A 112 -19.57 3.08 -7.99
C ALA A 112 -18.78 4.25 -8.58
N LEU A 113 -19.18 4.77 -9.75
CA LEU A 113 -18.57 5.97 -10.34
C LEU A 113 -18.78 7.20 -9.45
N GLY A 114 -19.98 7.37 -8.88
CA GLY A 114 -20.27 8.43 -7.93
C GLY A 114 -19.38 8.38 -6.70
N VAL A 115 -19.20 7.18 -6.11
CA VAL A 115 -18.27 6.98 -4.99
C VAL A 115 -16.84 7.31 -5.40
N ILE A 116 -16.37 6.88 -6.56
CA ILE A 116 -15.02 7.22 -7.05
C ILE A 116 -14.85 8.73 -7.19
N VAL A 117 -15.83 9.43 -7.77
CA VAL A 117 -15.79 10.89 -7.93
C VAL A 117 -15.76 11.60 -6.57
N ILE A 118 -16.61 11.17 -5.63
CA ILE A 118 -16.65 11.72 -4.27
C ILE A 118 -15.32 11.50 -3.57
N LEU A 119 -14.80 10.27 -3.58
CA LEU A 119 -13.51 9.95 -2.97
C LEU A 119 -12.36 10.75 -3.61
N THR A 120 -12.40 10.95 -4.92
CA THR A 120 -11.41 11.78 -5.63
C THR A 120 -11.50 13.23 -5.20
N ALA A 121 -12.71 13.79 -5.10
CA ALA A 121 -12.91 15.16 -4.63
C ALA A 121 -12.45 15.33 -3.18
N LEU A 122 -12.77 14.39 -2.30
CA LEU A 122 -12.28 14.38 -0.91
C LEU A 122 -10.75 14.27 -0.85
N ALA A 123 -10.13 13.43 -1.68
CA ALA A 123 -8.67 13.33 -1.79
C ALA A 123 -8.03 14.68 -2.15
N VAL A 124 -8.62 15.37 -3.14
CA VAL A 124 -8.15 16.69 -3.58
C VAL A 124 -8.32 17.72 -2.46
N ILE A 125 -9.48 17.75 -1.80
CA ILE A 125 -9.72 18.66 -0.67
C ILE A 125 -8.73 18.39 0.47
N ALA A 126 -8.51 17.12 0.82
CA ALA A 126 -7.55 16.73 1.85
C ALA A 126 -6.11 17.12 1.47
N ALA A 127 -5.71 16.92 0.21
CA ALA A 127 -4.40 17.33 -0.29
C ALA A 127 -4.18 18.85 -0.28
N LEU A 128 -5.26 19.62 -0.39
CA LEU A 128 -5.24 21.09 -0.36
C LEU A 128 -5.48 21.66 1.04
N ALA A 129 -5.86 20.83 2.02
CA ALA A 129 -6.08 21.26 3.39
C ALA A 129 -4.75 21.67 4.03
N GLU A 130 -4.64 22.93 4.41
CA GLU A 130 -3.41 23.50 4.99
C GLU A 130 -2.92 22.70 6.21
N SER A 131 -3.83 22.24 7.08
CA SER A 131 -3.48 21.41 8.23
C SER A 131 -2.83 20.08 7.83
N ALA A 132 -3.35 19.40 6.80
CA ALA A 132 -2.80 18.14 6.31
C ALA A 132 -1.40 18.34 5.72
N VAL A 133 -1.19 19.43 4.97
CA VAL A 133 0.11 19.79 4.39
C VAL A 133 1.11 20.19 5.47
N VAL A 134 0.70 21.01 6.45
CA VAL A 134 1.55 21.42 7.56
C VAL A 134 1.98 20.21 8.39
N ASP A 135 1.07 19.33 8.74
CA ASP A 135 1.36 18.13 9.52
C ASP A 135 2.30 17.17 8.78
N ALA A 136 2.01 16.96 7.49
CA ALA A 136 2.84 16.23 6.57
C ALA A 136 4.30 16.71 6.58
N LEU A 137 4.51 18.01 6.38
CA LEU A 137 5.84 18.61 6.26
C LEU A 137 6.54 18.75 7.62
N THR A 138 5.77 18.94 8.70
CA THR A 138 6.33 19.24 10.03
C THR A 138 6.77 17.98 10.76
N TYR A 139 6.03 16.87 10.67
CA TYR A 139 6.36 15.69 11.47
C TYR A 139 6.21 14.33 10.78
N HIS A 140 5.40 14.16 9.74
CA HIS A 140 5.34 12.87 9.03
C HIS A 140 6.55 12.66 8.11
N LEU A 141 6.87 13.64 7.27
CA LEU A 141 7.99 13.56 6.34
C LEU A 141 9.35 13.48 7.03
N PRO A 142 9.66 14.36 8.02
CA PRO A 142 10.93 14.29 8.72
C PRO A 142 11.11 12.95 9.43
N ARG A 143 10.03 12.39 9.98
CA ARG A 143 10.03 11.08 10.62
C ARG A 143 10.33 9.95 9.64
N VAL A 144 9.59 9.88 8.53
CA VAL A 144 9.81 8.89 7.47
C VAL A 144 11.23 9.00 6.92
N GLY A 145 11.71 10.22 6.67
CA GLY A 145 13.08 10.48 6.23
C GLY A 145 14.12 9.98 7.24
N HIS A 146 13.91 10.24 8.53
CA HIS A 146 14.78 9.76 9.59
C HIS A 146 14.82 8.23 9.65
N TRP A 147 13.68 7.55 9.63
CA TRP A 147 13.63 6.07 9.65
C TRP A 147 14.31 5.45 8.45
N LEU A 148 14.11 6.00 7.25
CA LEU A 148 14.78 5.52 6.03
C LEU A 148 16.30 5.73 6.07
N GLN A 149 16.78 6.81 6.72
CA GLN A 149 18.21 7.06 6.91
C GLN A 149 18.82 6.16 7.98
N ALA A 150 18.11 5.96 9.09
CA ALA A 150 18.54 5.10 10.19
C ALA A 150 18.47 3.60 9.83
N GLY A 151 17.59 3.22 8.89
CA GLY A 151 17.32 1.83 8.56
C GLY A 151 16.45 1.12 9.60
N GLU A 152 15.88 1.85 10.57
CA GLU A 152 15.07 1.33 11.65
C GLU A 152 13.96 2.31 12.05
N ILE A 153 12.90 1.78 12.65
CA ILE A 153 11.83 2.59 13.24
C ILE A 153 12.20 2.81 14.70
N GLY A 154 12.57 4.05 15.03
CA GLY A 154 13.03 4.44 16.36
C GLY A 154 12.42 5.74 16.85
N ILE A 155 12.67 6.02 18.14
CA ILE A 155 12.32 7.29 18.77
C ILE A 155 13.26 8.37 18.21
N ILE A 156 12.68 9.46 17.72
CA ILE A 156 13.43 10.60 17.22
C ILE A 156 13.65 11.58 18.38
N PRO A 157 14.90 11.83 18.80
CA PRO A 157 15.19 12.79 19.85
C PRO A 157 14.88 14.20 19.36
N GLY A 158 13.97 14.90 20.04
CA GLY A 158 13.60 16.26 19.66
C GLY A 158 12.52 16.85 20.56
N PRO A 159 12.34 18.19 20.50
CA PRO A 159 11.34 18.89 21.32
C PRO A 159 9.90 18.67 20.81
N ASP A 160 9.70 18.32 19.54
CA ASP A 160 8.38 18.03 18.99
C ASP A 160 7.98 16.58 19.27
N THR A 161 7.10 16.38 20.26
CA THR A 161 6.59 15.07 20.65
C THR A 161 5.75 14.41 19.55
N ARG A 162 5.20 15.20 18.61
CA ARG A 162 4.42 14.69 17.47
C ARG A 162 5.28 13.86 16.54
N LEU A 163 6.60 14.02 16.51
CA LEU A 163 7.50 13.13 15.75
C LEU A 163 7.47 11.68 16.24
N ASN A 164 7.03 11.44 17.47
CA ASN A 164 6.96 10.12 18.09
C ASN A 164 5.52 9.64 18.31
N PHE A 165 4.51 10.35 17.79
CA PHE A 165 3.10 9.98 17.95
C PHE A 165 2.69 8.86 16.98
N VAL A 166 1.94 7.88 17.51
CA VAL A 166 1.65 6.57 16.88
C VAL A 166 0.57 6.68 15.81
N ALA A 167 0.93 7.21 14.64
CA ALA A 167 0.20 7.02 13.38
C ALA A 167 1.06 6.16 12.43
N VAL A 168 1.39 4.95 12.89
CA VAL A 168 2.46 4.12 12.31
C VAL A 168 2.12 3.58 10.91
N LEU A 169 0.85 3.31 10.60
CA LEU A 169 0.48 2.65 9.35
C LEU A 169 0.60 3.56 8.11
N PRO A 170 0.04 4.80 8.08
CA PRO A 170 0.18 5.69 6.93
C PRO A 170 1.64 6.07 6.69
N ASP A 171 2.43 6.28 7.74
CA ASP A 171 3.85 6.63 7.64
C ASP A 171 4.71 5.48 7.08
N ILE A 172 4.40 4.22 7.45
CA ILE A 172 5.07 3.06 6.86
C ILE A 172 4.71 2.91 5.37
N VAL A 173 3.45 3.12 5.00
CA VAL A 173 3.04 3.11 3.58
C VAL A 173 3.72 4.24 2.82
N MET A 174 3.81 5.44 3.41
CA MET A 174 4.59 6.53 2.85
C MET A 174 6.06 6.16 2.69
N ALA A 175 6.69 5.57 3.71
CA ALA A 175 8.08 5.12 3.65
C ALA A 175 8.31 4.09 2.54
N TRP A 176 7.36 3.17 2.33
CA TRP A 176 7.40 2.23 1.21
C TRP A 176 7.32 2.95 -0.16
N LEU A 177 6.44 3.94 -0.30
CA LEU A 177 6.27 4.72 -1.53
C LEU A 177 7.45 5.65 -1.83
N VAL A 178 8.05 6.25 -0.79
CA VAL A 178 9.12 7.24 -0.96
C VAL A 178 10.53 6.70 -0.74
N GLY A 179 10.69 5.49 -0.19
CA GLY A 179 11.99 4.82 -0.03
C GLY A 179 12.72 4.54 -1.36
N VAL A 180 12.04 4.82 -2.46
CA VAL A 180 12.51 4.80 -3.86
C VAL A 180 13.32 6.05 -4.22
N GLY A 181 13.05 7.19 -3.57
CA GLY A 181 13.74 8.45 -3.85
C GLY A 181 14.98 8.59 -2.98
N ARG A 182 16.17 8.69 -3.59
CA ARG A 182 17.36 9.23 -2.88
C ARG A 182 17.30 10.76 -2.76
N GLU A 183 16.51 11.42 -3.61
CA GLU A 183 16.32 12.88 -3.64
C GLU A 183 14.90 13.20 -4.15
N GLY A 184 14.17 14.06 -3.42
CA GLY A 184 12.84 14.55 -3.80
C GLY A 184 11.70 13.54 -3.57
N PHE A 185 10.52 14.07 -3.20
CA PHE A 185 9.35 13.29 -2.77
C PHE A 185 8.14 13.44 -3.72
N PRO A 186 8.24 13.12 -5.03
CA PRO A 186 7.18 13.43 -5.99
C PRO A 186 5.89 12.59 -5.79
N LEU A 187 5.98 11.36 -5.26
CA LEU A 187 4.82 10.49 -4.99
C LEU A 187 4.16 10.74 -3.62
N LEU A 188 4.78 11.56 -2.79
CA LEU A 188 4.33 11.80 -1.42
C LEU A 188 3.00 12.55 -1.38
N VAL A 189 2.80 13.52 -2.28
CA VAL A 189 1.55 14.31 -2.38
C VAL A 189 0.33 13.39 -2.59
N LEU A 190 0.47 12.36 -3.44
CA LEU A 190 -0.60 11.40 -3.70
C LEU A 190 -0.87 10.50 -2.48
N THR A 191 0.17 10.18 -1.70
CA THR A 191 0.03 9.33 -0.53
C THR A 191 -0.66 10.05 0.62
N GLN A 192 -0.33 11.33 0.81
CA GLN A 192 -0.95 12.20 1.81
C GLN A 192 -2.43 12.43 1.51
N ALA A 193 -2.78 12.64 0.24
CA ALA A 193 -4.15 12.75 -0.21
C ALA A 193 -4.99 11.50 0.13
N ILE A 194 -4.39 10.31 0.06
CA ILE A 194 -5.05 9.04 0.38
C ILE A 194 -5.09 8.78 1.89
N GLY A 195 -3.99 9.08 2.60
CA GLY A 195 -3.90 8.90 4.06
C GLY A 195 -4.89 9.77 4.83
N GLY A 196 -5.09 11.03 4.40
CA GLY A 196 -6.07 11.94 5.00
C GLY A 196 -7.54 11.54 4.80
N ILE A 197 -7.84 10.55 3.94
CA ILE A 197 -9.19 9.96 3.83
C ILE A 197 -9.40 8.88 4.90
N MET A 198 -8.32 8.28 5.41
CA MET A 198 -8.38 7.13 6.34
C MET A 198 -8.32 7.55 7.82
N THR A 199 -8.24 8.84 8.12
CA THR A 199 -8.23 9.45 9.46
C THR A 199 -9.42 10.38 9.62
#